data_AF-A0ABD6EI06-F1
#
_entry.id   AF-A0ABD6EI06-F1
#
_cell.length_a   1.000
_cell.length_b   1.000
_cell.length_c   1.000
_cell.angle_alpha   90.00
_cell.angle_beta   90.00
_cell.angle_gamma   90.00
#
_symmetry.space_group_name_H-M   'P 1'
#
loop_
_entity.id
_entity.type
_entity.pdbx_description
1 polymer ?
#
loop_
_entity_poly.entity_id
_entity_poly.type
_entity_poly.pdbx_seq_one_letter_code
_entity_poly.pdbx_strand_id
1 'polypeptide(L)'
;MYITAKTVDPSRVMVEIGTGYYVEMDLARAKDFFKRKQEYLRKQMDTIDNITTEKRKARAAVVDSLQKKIQTSYSQVSPIAK
;
A
#
# COMPACT_ATOMS: atom_id res chain seq x y z
N MET A 1 -0.77 -33.26 -3.80
CA MET A 1 -1.47 -34.38 -4.47
C MET A 1 -2.68 -33.79 -5.19
N TYR A 2 -2.85 -34.06 -6.48
CA TYR A 2 -4.00 -33.58 -7.26
C TYR A 2 -4.91 -34.77 -7.62
N ILE A 3 -6.22 -34.55 -7.60
CA ILE A 3 -7.23 -35.57 -7.93
C ILE A 3 -7.94 -35.14 -9.21
N THR A 4 -8.09 -36.08 -10.16
CA THR A 4 -8.84 -35.81 -11.39
C THR A 4 -10.34 -35.95 -11.12
N ALA A 5 -11.11 -34.92 -11.46
CA ALA A 5 -12.56 -34.91 -11.33
C ALA A 5 -13.19 -34.08 -12.47
N LYS A 6 -14.51 -34.20 -12.65
CA LYS A 6 -15.27 -33.39 -13.60
C LYS A 6 -16.15 -32.40 -12.85
N THR A 7 -16.15 -31.15 -13.28
CA THR A 7 -17.03 -30.11 -12.74
C THR A 7 -18.46 -30.35 -13.19
N VAL A 8 -19.41 -30.34 -12.26
CA VAL A 8 -20.84 -30.57 -12.54
C VAL A 8 -21.46 -29.37 -13.26
N ASP A 9 -21.20 -28.15 -12.76
CA ASP A 9 -21.67 -26.91 -13.36
C ASP A 9 -20.53 -25.88 -13.43
N PRO A 10 -19.97 -25.62 -14.63
CA PRO A 10 -18.91 -24.63 -14.79
C PRO A 10 -19.42 -23.18 -14.81
N SER A 11 -20.75 -22.95 -14.82
CA SER A 11 -21.34 -21.61 -14.91
C SER A 11 -21.45 -20.90 -13.54
N ARG A 12 -21.36 -21.67 -12.45
CA ARG A 12 -21.45 -21.17 -11.07
C ARG A 12 -20.17 -21.46 -10.32
N VAL A 13 -19.75 -20.49 -9.51
CA VAL A 13 -18.51 -20.53 -8.74
C VAL A 13 -18.76 -20.06 -7.32
N MET A 14 -18.05 -20.68 -6.39
CA MET A 14 -18.05 -20.26 -4.99
C MET A 14 -16.96 -19.23 -4.76
N VAL A 15 -17.33 -18.04 -4.28
CA VAL A 15 -16.43 -16.91 -4.07
C VAL A 15 -16.41 -16.53 -2.60
N GLU A 16 -15.21 -16.37 -2.04
CA GLU A 16 -14.99 -15.85 -0.69
C GLU A 16 -15.20 -14.33 -0.69
N ILE A 17 -16.05 -13.85 0.22
CA ILE A 17 -16.45 -12.44 0.29
C ILE A 17 -15.92 -11.71 1.54
N GLY A 18 -15.29 -12.42 2.47
CA GLY A 18 -14.72 -11.88 3.70
C GLY A 18 -15.10 -12.71 4.92
N THR A 19 -14.28 -12.64 5.97
CA THR A 19 -14.53 -13.28 7.28
C THR A 19 -14.80 -14.79 7.20
N GLY A 20 -14.38 -15.45 6.12
CA GLY A 20 -14.61 -16.89 5.91
C GLY A 20 -15.99 -17.25 5.35
N TYR A 21 -16.78 -16.27 4.89
CA TYR A 21 -18.05 -16.51 4.23
C TYR A 21 -17.87 -16.67 2.72
N TYR A 22 -18.65 -17.61 2.16
CA TYR A 22 -18.63 -17.96 0.75
C TYR A 22 -20.01 -17.79 0.14
N VAL A 23 -20.06 -17.29 -1.09
CA VAL A 23 -21.30 -17.12 -1.85
C VAL A 23 -21.15 -17.79 -3.21
N GLU A 24 -22.14 -18.58 -3.60
CA GLU A 24 -22.24 -19.15 -4.93
C GLU A 24 -22.87 -18.14 -5.90
N MET A 25 -22.13 -17.76 -6.94
CA MET A 25 -22.58 -16.78 -7.94
C MET A 25 -22.22 -17.21 -9.36
N ASP A 26 -22.86 -16.60 -10.35
CA ASP A 26 -22.49 -16.83 -11.75
C ASP A 26 -21.13 -16.21 -12.09
N LEU A 27 -20.54 -16.69 -13.19
CA LEU A 27 -19.24 -16.22 -13.65
C LEU A 27 -19.17 -14.71 -13.93
N ALA A 28 -20.26 -14.08 -14.40
CA ALA A 28 -20.26 -12.66 -14.72
C ALA A 28 -20.19 -11.81 -13.45
N ARG A 29 -20.99 -12.14 -12.44
CA ARG A 29 -20.96 -11.52 -11.11
C ARG A 29 -19.64 -11.74 -10.40
N ALA A 30 -19.06 -12.94 -10.49
CA ALA A 30 -17.73 -13.22 -9.92
C ALA A 30 -16.65 -12.33 -10.55
N LYS A 31 -16.64 -12.21 -11.89
CA LYS A 31 -15.69 -11.33 -12.60
C LYS A 31 -15.84 -9.86 -12.18
N ASP A 32 -17.08 -9.37 -12.10
CA ASP A 32 -17.33 -8.00 -11.65
C ASP A 32 -16.87 -7.79 -10.19
N PHE A 33 -17.16 -8.73 -9.30
CA PHE A 33 -16.71 -8.70 -7.91
C PHE A 33 -15.18 -8.58 -7.81
N PHE A 34 -14.43 -9.42 -8.52
CA PHE A 34 -12.97 -9.37 -8.50
C PHE A 34 -12.42 -8.10 -9.14
N LYS A 35 -13.05 -7.60 -10.21
CA LYS A 35 -12.66 -6.33 -10.84
C LYS A 35 -12.81 -5.16 -9.87
N ARG A 36 -13.94 -5.05 -9.18
CA ARG A 36 -14.15 -4.01 -8.14
C ARG A 36 -13.14 -4.13 -7.00
N LYS A 37 -12.84 -5.36 -6.56
CA LYS A 37 -11.82 -5.61 -5.51
C LYS A 37 -10.42 -5.17 -5.98
N GLN A 38 -10.07 -5.45 -7.23
CA GLN A 38 -8.81 -5.01 -7.83
C GLN A 38 -8.72 -3.48 -7.92
N GLU A 39 -9.78 -2.81 -8.39
CA GLU A 39 -9.85 -1.35 -8.48
C GLU A 39 -9.74 -0.70 -7.09
N TYR A 40 -10.42 -1.27 -6.09
CA TYR A 40 -10.31 -0.82 -4.71
C TYR A 40 -8.87 -0.92 -4.20
N LEU A 41 -8.22 -2.07 -4.36
CA LEU A 41 -6.84 -2.28 -3.91
C LEU A 41 -5.87 -1.32 -4.62
N ARG A 42 -6.06 -1.09 -5.92
CA ARG A 42 -5.25 -0.15 -6.69
C ARG A 42 -5.36 1.28 -6.14
N LYS A 43 -6.58 1.75 -5.87
CA LYS A 43 -6.81 3.08 -5.26
C LYS A 43 -6.15 3.21 -3.88
N GLN A 44 -6.15 2.13 -3.08
CA GLN A 44 -5.46 2.13 -1.79
C GLN A 44 -3.94 2.21 -1.97
N MET A 45 -3.36 1.48 -2.93
CA MET A 45 -1.93 1.57 -3.26
C MET A 45 -1.54 2.99 -3.68
N ASP A 46 -2.29 3.61 -4.59
CA ASP A 46 -2.03 4.98 -5.05
C ASP A 46 -2.09 5.98 -3.88
N THR A 47 -3.00 5.78 -2.94
CA THR A 47 -3.10 6.61 -1.73
C THR A 47 -1.87 6.45 -0.84
N ILE A 48 -1.40 5.23 -0.63
CA ILE A 48 -0.21 4.94 0.18
C ILE A 48 1.05 5.53 -0.47
N ASP A 49 1.19 5.43 -1.79
CA ASP A 49 2.34 5.97 -2.52
C ASP A 49 2.43 7.49 -2.40
N ASN A 50 1.29 8.18 -2.51
CA ASN A 50 1.22 9.62 -2.28
C ASN A 50 1.61 10.00 -0.85
N ILE A 51 1.05 9.32 0.16
CA ILE A 51 1.40 9.56 1.57
C ILE A 51 2.89 9.32 1.81
N THR A 52 3.43 8.23 1.26
CA THR A 52 4.85 7.86 1.42
C THR A 52 5.77 8.93 0.82
N THR A 53 5.41 9.45 -0.35
CA THR A 53 6.16 10.50 -1.03
C THR A 53 6.18 11.79 -0.21
N GLU A 54 5.03 12.23 0.30
CA GLU A 54 4.93 13.41 1.15
C GLU A 54 5.68 13.24 2.47
N LYS A 55 5.61 12.05 3.10
CA LYS A 55 6.39 11.73 4.31
C LYS A 55 7.89 11.76 4.04
N ARG A 56 8.36 11.29 2.87
CA ARG A 56 9.78 11.37 2.50
C ARG A 56 10.25 12.81 2.33
N LYS A 57 9.47 13.66 1.65
CA LYS A 57 9.78 15.10 1.50
C LYS A 57 9.84 15.81 2.86
N ALA A 58 8.84 15.57 3.72
CA ALA A 58 8.81 16.15 5.06
C ALA A 58 10.02 15.73 5.88
N ARG A 59 10.42 14.45 5.81
CA ARG A 59 11.63 13.95 6.48
C ARG A 59 12.89 14.64 5.96
N ALA A 60 13.04 14.79 4.63
CA ALA A 60 14.19 15.47 4.05
C ALA A 60 14.29 16.93 4.53
N ALA A 61 13.18 17.68 4.51
CA ALA A 61 13.16 19.05 4.99
C ALA A 61 13.56 19.19 6.47
N VAL A 62 13.11 18.25 7.33
CA VAL A 62 13.51 18.22 8.74
C VAL A 62 15.01 17.93 8.88
N VAL A 63 15.54 16.95 8.15
CA VAL A 63 16.98 16.62 8.16
C VAL A 63 17.82 17.81 7.70
N ASP A 64 17.43 18.49 6.62
CA ASP A 64 18.14 19.66 6.11
C ASP A 64 18.13 20.80 7.14
N SER A 65 16.99 21.04 7.79
CA SER A 65 16.88 22.06 8.85
C SER A 65 17.76 21.74 10.05
N LEU A 66 17.87 20.46 10.41
CA LEU A 66 18.72 19.99 11.50
C LEU A 66 20.20 20.16 11.15
N GLN A 67 20.62 19.77 9.95
CA GLN A 67 21.99 19.96 9.47
C GLN A 67 22.40 21.44 9.44
N LYS A 68 21.52 22.33 8.97
CA LYS A 68 21.77 23.79 8.98
C LYS A 68 21.95 24.33 10.40
N LYS A 69 21.12 23.88 11.36
CA LYS A 69 21.27 24.27 12.77
C LYS A 69 22.59 23.77 13.35
N ILE A 70 22.94 22.51 13.11
CA ILE A 70 24.21 21.92 13.55
C ILE A 70 25.40 22.72 13.01
N GLN A 71 25.42 23.02 11.71
CA GLN A 71 26.50 23.81 11.09
C GLN A 71 26.61 25.23 11.69
N THR A 72 25.46 25.89 11.93
CA THR A 72 25.43 27.21 12.57
C THR A 72 25.96 27.16 13.99
N SER A 73 25.58 26.15 14.77
CA SER A 73 26.09 25.94 16.13
C SER A 73 27.61 25.71 16.14
N TYR A 74 28.16 24.85 15.27
CA TYR A 74 29.62 24.64 15.17
C TYR A 74 30.39 25.92 14.82
N SER A 75 29.79 26.79 13.99
CA SER A 75 30.40 28.07 13.59
C SER A 75 30.42 29.09 14.73
N GLN A 76 29.51 28.99 15.70
CA GLN A 76 29.45 29.88 16.86
C GLN A 76 30.36 29.46 18.03
N VAL A 77 30.91 28.24 18.03
CA VAL A 77 31.81 27.74 19.10
C VAL A 77 33.31 27.95 18.83
N SER A 78 33.70 28.66 17.77
CA SER A 78 35.09 29.11 17.56
C SER A 78 35.07 30.61 17.23
N PRO A 79 35.49 31.50 18.16
CA PRO A 79 36.90 31.63 18.53
C PRO A 79 37.14 31.95 20.03
N ILE A 80 37.58 30.98 20.82
CA ILE A 80 38.34 31.14 22.08
C ILE A 80 39.28 29.93 22.10
N ALA A 81 40.61 29.97 22.04
CA ALA A 81 41.60 31.00 22.30
C ALA A 81 42.86 30.77 21.44
N LYS A 82 43.56 31.87 21.12
CA LYS A 82 45.03 31.91 21.01
C LYS A 82 45.57 32.37 22.36
#